data_AF-A0A168I4G2-F1
#
_entry.id   AF-A0A168I4G2-F1
#
_cell.length_a   1.000
_cell.length_b   1.000
_cell.length_c   1.000
_cell.angle_alpha   90.00
_cell.angle_beta   90.00
_cell.angle_gamma   90.00
#
_symmetry.space_group_name_H-M   'P 1'
#
loop_
_entity.id
_entity.type
_entity.pdbx_description
1 polymer ?
#
loop_
_entity_poly.entity_id
_entity_poly.type
_entity_poly.pdbx_seq_one_letter_code
_entity_poly.pdbx_strand_id
1 'polypeptide(L)'
;MMYKAYNENNVRVTVSDEQLNEAFRQHGEELPIEIVIAMGASHNKMFVPRLHEALFHRTQRIRIKAMQSLLSLNNIESVSILREKEKGFSEEDFNASISEKAILQSVIIRLEHGPSGAEEAFFKGEIHPIVKTNLLYNYSSHMVFTSEDVQFIINALEAYVHKSEAWMQKMKKDDYEDVIIKGLEALWSASEESNFFSMLNKKFYEKLVELGSQILKMKIDSYAKEVISIFAKALSPQYAYAMLEPIMNGRAKGDVRKELEKSLLILQEKEQE
;
A
#
# COMPACT_ATOMS: atom_id res chain seq x y z
N MET A 1 1.03 -23.52 -0.69
CA MET A 1 1.19 -22.18 -1.30
C MET A 1 2.55 -21.60 -0.88
N MET A 2 3.09 -20.65 -1.64
CA MET A 2 4.37 -20.00 -1.33
C MET A 2 4.16 -18.48 -1.25
N TYR A 3 4.67 -17.86 -0.20
CA TYR A 3 4.54 -16.43 0.09
C TYR A 3 5.90 -15.76 0.02
N LYS A 4 5.99 -14.62 -0.66
CA LYS A 4 7.22 -13.84 -0.72
C LYS A 4 7.20 -12.79 0.40
N ALA A 5 8.19 -12.83 1.27
CA ALA A 5 8.32 -11.92 2.40
C ALA A 5 9.75 -11.38 2.51
N TYR A 6 9.95 -10.32 3.28
CA TYR A 6 11.29 -9.81 3.61
C TYR A 6 11.67 -10.22 5.02
N ASN A 7 12.87 -10.78 5.19
CA ASN A 7 13.39 -11.11 6.51
C ASN A 7 13.93 -9.87 7.24
N GLU A 8 14.54 -10.10 8.40
CA GLU A 8 15.13 -9.04 9.25
C GLU A 8 16.20 -8.22 8.52
N ASN A 9 16.94 -8.83 7.59
CA ASN A 9 18.01 -8.22 6.80
C ASN A 9 17.51 -7.57 5.50
N ASN A 10 16.19 -7.39 5.33
CA ASN A 10 15.57 -6.90 4.09
C ASN A 10 15.88 -7.76 2.85
N VAL A 11 16.17 -9.05 3.05
CA VAL A 11 16.34 -10.00 1.96
C VAL A 11 14.99 -10.65 1.65
N ARG A 12 14.63 -10.69 0.36
CA ARG A 12 13.41 -11.36 -0.10
C ARG A 12 13.57 -12.88 0.04
N VAL A 13 12.70 -13.49 0.82
CA VAL A 13 12.64 -14.93 1.09
C VAL A 13 11.28 -15.49 0.69
N THR A 14 11.20 -16.81 0.56
CA THR A 14 9.96 -17.53 0.27
C THR A 14 9.59 -18.37 1.50
N VAL A 15 8.34 -18.24 1.95
CA VAL A 15 7.76 -18.97 3.07
C VAL A 15 6.66 -19.91 2.55
N SER A 16 6.67 -21.17 2.95
CA SER A 16 5.65 -22.16 2.57
C SER A 16 4.53 -22.31 3.61
N ASP A 17 3.39 -22.91 3.20
CA ASP A 17 2.31 -23.27 4.13
C ASP A 17 2.79 -24.20 5.24
N GLU A 18 3.70 -25.13 4.95
CA GLU A 18 4.27 -26.03 5.95
C GLU A 18 5.00 -25.24 7.04
N GLN A 19 5.79 -24.24 6.65
CA GLN A 19 6.49 -23.35 7.59
C GLN A 19 5.51 -22.50 8.41
N LEU A 20 4.43 -22.00 7.80
CA LEU A 20 3.38 -21.28 8.52
C LEU A 20 2.67 -22.18 9.54
N ASN A 21 2.34 -23.42 9.16
CA ASN A 21 1.69 -24.40 10.03
C ASN A 21 2.59 -24.87 11.16
N GLU A 22 3.90 -25.00 10.92
CA GLU A 22 4.89 -25.29 11.96
C GLU A 22 4.96 -24.15 12.98
N ALA A 23 5.13 -22.91 12.50
CA ALA A 23 5.18 -21.73 13.35
C ALA A 23 3.87 -21.48 14.13
N PHE A 24 2.73 -21.89 13.56
CA PHE A 24 1.43 -21.83 14.24
C PHE A 24 1.37 -22.75 15.47
N ARG A 25 2.01 -23.91 15.43
CA ARG A 25 2.02 -24.88 16.55
C ARG A 25 2.96 -24.47 17.69
N GLN A 26 3.90 -23.55 17.43
CA GLN A 26 4.89 -23.03 18.39
C GLN A 26 4.35 -21.82 19.17
N HIS A 27 3.28 -22.01 19.94
CA HIS A 27 2.70 -20.94 20.76
C HIS A 27 3.70 -20.44 21.82
N GLY A 28 3.72 -19.13 22.08
CA GLY A 28 4.62 -18.50 23.06
C GLY A 28 6.05 -18.27 22.56
N GLU A 29 6.43 -18.80 21.39
CA GLU A 29 7.73 -18.52 20.78
C GLU A 29 7.67 -17.24 19.92
N GLU A 30 8.77 -16.47 19.89
CA GLU A 30 8.87 -15.28 19.05
C GLU A 30 8.87 -15.68 17.57
N LEU A 31 7.98 -15.07 16.78
CA LEU A 31 7.93 -15.28 15.34
C LEU A 31 8.97 -14.42 14.61
N PRO A 32 9.71 -14.99 13.65
CA PRO A 32 10.52 -14.19 12.74
C PRO A 32 9.62 -13.36 11.82
N ILE A 33 10.13 -12.22 11.37
CA ILE A 33 9.34 -11.20 10.67
C ILE A 33 8.73 -11.72 9.36
N GLU A 34 9.45 -12.55 8.61
CA GLU A 34 8.98 -13.13 7.36
C GLU A 34 7.76 -14.04 7.56
N ILE A 35 7.68 -14.74 8.70
CA ILE A 35 6.52 -15.56 9.06
C ILE A 35 5.33 -14.67 9.39
N VAL A 36 5.53 -13.59 10.14
CA VAL A 36 4.45 -12.61 10.45
C VAL A 36 3.87 -11.98 9.18
N ILE A 37 4.73 -11.60 8.22
CA ILE A 37 4.31 -11.07 6.92
C ILE A 37 3.55 -12.13 6.12
N ALA A 38 4.10 -13.35 6.02
CA ALA A 38 3.50 -14.43 5.25
C ALA A 38 2.15 -14.90 5.85
N MET A 39 1.99 -14.87 7.17
CA MET A 39 0.68 -15.11 7.82
C MET A 39 -0.38 -14.10 7.36
N GLY A 40 -0.03 -12.80 7.24
CA GLY A 40 -0.93 -11.80 6.68
C GLY A 40 -1.26 -12.05 5.21
N ALA A 41 -0.23 -12.34 4.40
CA ALA A 41 -0.36 -12.64 2.97
C ALA A 41 -1.13 -13.94 2.67
N SER A 42 -1.25 -14.84 3.65
CA SER A 42 -2.01 -16.09 3.50
C SER A 42 -3.52 -15.87 3.45
N HIS A 43 -4.01 -14.73 3.95
CA HIS A 43 -5.43 -14.45 4.15
C HIS A 43 -6.17 -15.50 5.00
N ASN A 44 -5.43 -16.35 5.73
CA ASN A 44 -6.01 -17.38 6.57
C ASN A 44 -6.15 -16.89 8.02
N LYS A 45 -7.39 -16.70 8.46
CA LYS A 45 -7.73 -16.21 9.80
C LYS A 45 -7.29 -17.15 10.93
N MET A 46 -6.91 -18.40 10.66
CA MET A 46 -6.38 -19.30 11.69
C MET A 46 -5.13 -18.74 12.37
N PHE A 47 -4.35 -17.89 11.68
CA PHE A 47 -3.11 -17.31 12.22
C PHE A 47 -3.31 -16.09 13.11
N VAL A 48 -4.55 -15.58 13.25
CA VAL A 48 -4.86 -14.40 14.08
C VAL A 48 -4.30 -14.52 15.51
N PRO A 49 -4.41 -15.65 16.24
CA PRO A 49 -3.86 -15.76 17.59
C PRO A 49 -2.34 -15.53 17.64
N ARG A 50 -1.59 -16.05 16.66
CA ARG A 50 -0.14 -15.85 16.59
C ARG A 50 0.21 -14.41 16.23
N LEU A 51 -0.59 -13.77 15.38
CA LEU A 51 -0.44 -12.34 15.07
C LEU A 51 -0.74 -11.46 16.29
N HIS A 52 -1.70 -11.84 17.15
CA HIS A 52 -1.92 -11.16 18.43
C HIS A 52 -0.72 -11.27 19.36
N GLU A 53 -0.08 -12.44 19.45
CA GLU A 53 1.17 -12.58 20.20
C GLU A 53 2.28 -11.67 19.61
N ALA A 54 2.40 -11.63 18.29
CA ALA A 54 3.38 -10.78 17.60
C ALA A 54 3.14 -9.26 17.78
N LEU A 55 1.93 -8.81 18.13
CA LEU A 55 1.67 -7.41 18.48
C LEU A 55 2.46 -6.94 19.71
N PHE A 56 2.90 -7.85 20.57
CA PHE A 56 3.67 -7.54 21.79
C PHE A 56 5.14 -7.95 21.69
N HIS A 57 5.60 -8.30 20.48
CA HIS A 57 6.99 -8.65 20.22
C HIS A 57 7.96 -7.52 20.62
N ARG A 58 9.16 -7.85 21.12
CA ARG A 58 10.16 -6.85 21.56
C ARG A 58 10.62 -5.91 20.43
N THR A 59 10.74 -6.43 19.21
CA THR A 59 11.14 -5.69 18.02
C THR A 59 9.96 -4.91 17.40
N GLN A 60 10.07 -3.58 17.34
CA GLN A 60 9.07 -2.67 16.75
C GLN A 60 8.63 -3.09 15.34
N ARG A 61 9.59 -3.43 14.47
CA ARG A 61 9.29 -3.82 13.08
C ARG A 61 8.35 -5.03 13.00
N ILE A 62 8.51 -6.01 13.89
CA ILE A 62 7.63 -7.19 13.94
C ILE A 62 6.23 -6.79 14.42
N ARG A 63 6.12 -5.92 15.42
CA ARG A 63 4.81 -5.41 15.88
C ARG A 63 4.06 -4.68 14.78
N ILE A 64 4.73 -3.82 14.01
CA ILE A 64 4.15 -3.11 12.87
C ILE A 64 3.69 -4.11 11.80
N LYS A 65 4.50 -5.13 11.49
CA LYS A 65 4.10 -6.19 10.54
C LYS A 65 2.92 -7.00 11.05
N ALA A 66 2.80 -7.24 12.36
CA ALA A 66 1.62 -7.89 12.93
C ALA A 66 0.35 -7.03 12.75
N MET A 67 0.44 -5.71 12.98
CA MET A 67 -0.69 -4.79 12.74
C MET A 67 -1.13 -4.81 11.27
N GLN A 68 -0.18 -4.72 10.34
CA GLN A 68 -0.44 -4.76 8.90
C GLN A 68 -1.00 -6.12 8.47
N SER A 69 -0.46 -7.23 8.99
CA SER A 69 -0.97 -8.58 8.71
C SER A 69 -2.40 -8.77 9.20
N LEU A 70 -2.76 -8.27 10.40
CA LEU A 70 -4.14 -8.30 10.88
C LEU A 70 -5.09 -7.48 9.99
N LEU A 71 -4.60 -6.36 9.45
CA LEU A 71 -5.33 -5.60 8.44
C LEU A 71 -5.52 -6.39 7.14
N SER A 72 -4.47 -7.05 6.63
CA SER A 72 -4.53 -7.92 5.45
C SER A 72 -5.50 -9.09 5.60
N LEU A 73 -5.68 -9.60 6.81
CA LEU A 73 -6.69 -10.63 7.13
C LEU A 73 -8.12 -10.07 7.27
N ASN A 74 -8.29 -8.74 7.18
CA ASN A 74 -9.54 -8.03 7.44
C ASN A 74 -10.18 -8.49 8.77
N ASN A 75 -9.37 -8.60 9.83
CA ASN A 75 -9.83 -9.16 11.10
C ASN A 75 -10.39 -8.09 12.03
N ILE A 76 -11.66 -7.74 11.83
CA ILE A 76 -12.39 -6.74 12.63
C ILE A 76 -12.40 -7.08 14.13
N GLU A 77 -12.39 -8.37 14.47
CA GLU A 77 -12.33 -8.84 15.87
C GLU A 77 -11.04 -8.41 16.60
N SER A 78 -9.97 -8.06 15.86
CA SER A 78 -8.73 -7.52 16.45
C SER A 78 -8.85 -6.06 16.88
N VAL A 79 -9.93 -5.34 16.56
CA VAL A 79 -10.02 -3.89 16.85
C VAL A 79 -9.88 -3.59 18.34
N SER A 80 -10.46 -4.43 19.22
CA SER A 80 -10.37 -4.24 20.67
C SER A 80 -8.92 -4.28 21.18
N ILE A 81 -8.17 -5.33 20.84
CA ILE A 81 -6.77 -5.50 21.24
C ILE A 81 -5.85 -4.44 20.62
N LEU A 82 -6.13 -4.02 19.38
CA LEU A 82 -5.39 -2.93 18.73
C LEU A 82 -5.65 -1.60 19.44
N ARG A 83 -6.89 -1.30 19.84
CA ARG A 83 -7.24 -0.11 20.62
C ARG A 83 -6.62 -0.12 22.02
N GLU A 84 -6.60 -1.27 22.69
CA GLU A 84 -5.90 -1.42 23.98
C GLU A 84 -4.40 -1.14 23.83
N LYS A 85 -3.79 -1.68 22.77
CA LYS A 85 -2.38 -1.43 22.46
C LYS A 85 -2.11 0.04 22.13
N GLU A 86 -2.99 0.68 21.35
CA GLU A 86 -2.87 2.10 20.97
C GLU A 86 -2.87 3.03 22.19
N LYS A 87 -3.71 2.75 23.20
CA LYS A 87 -3.73 3.48 24.47
C LYS A 87 -2.43 3.37 25.27
N GLY A 88 -1.61 2.34 25.00
CA GLY A 88 -0.29 2.18 25.60
C GLY A 88 0.75 3.16 25.09
N PHE A 89 0.47 3.87 23.98
CA PHE A 89 1.36 4.89 23.42
C PHE A 89 0.89 6.29 23.79
N SER A 90 1.82 7.10 24.29
CA SER A 90 1.62 8.51 24.56
C SER A 90 1.50 9.32 23.26
N GLU A 91 0.97 10.54 23.35
CA GLU A 91 0.89 11.47 22.22
C GLU A 91 2.28 11.87 21.69
N GLU A 92 3.33 11.76 22.51
CA GLU A 92 4.71 12.05 22.09
C GLU A 92 5.20 11.08 21.00
N ASP A 93 4.60 9.88 20.90
CA ASP A 93 4.93 8.89 19.87
C ASP A 93 4.70 9.42 18.45
N PHE A 94 3.79 10.38 18.26
CA PHE A 94 3.58 11.03 16.96
C PHE A 94 4.83 11.76 16.42
N ASN A 95 5.77 12.11 17.30
CA ASN A 95 7.03 12.75 16.93
C ASN A 95 8.17 11.76 16.66
N ALA A 96 7.95 10.45 16.87
CA ALA A 96 8.93 9.43 16.56
C ALA A 96 9.16 9.31 15.05
N SER A 97 10.35 8.86 14.64
CA SER A 97 10.64 8.59 13.22
C SER A 97 9.71 7.53 12.62
N ILE A 98 9.27 6.57 13.44
CA ILE A 98 8.25 5.59 13.12
C ILE A 98 7.26 5.57 14.29
N SER A 99 6.12 6.25 14.12
CA SER A 99 5.05 6.29 15.13
C SER A 99 4.19 5.03 15.06
N GLU A 100 4.33 4.14 16.04
CA GLU A 100 3.45 2.98 16.17
C GLU A 100 2.02 3.38 16.50
N LYS A 101 1.83 4.49 17.25
CA LYS A 101 0.50 5.04 17.54
C LYS A 101 -0.22 5.43 16.27
N ALA A 102 0.46 6.12 15.35
CA ALA A 102 -0.14 6.54 14.09
C ALA A 102 -0.52 5.38 13.17
N ILE A 103 0.36 4.37 13.09
CA ILE A 103 0.11 3.12 12.35
C ILE A 103 -1.07 2.37 12.96
N LEU A 104 -1.14 2.27 14.30
CA LEU A 104 -2.27 1.64 14.98
C LEU A 104 -3.59 2.37 14.67
N GLN A 105 -3.60 3.70 14.79
CA GLN A 105 -4.79 4.50 14.49
C GLN A 105 -5.23 4.32 13.03
N SER A 106 -4.31 4.32 12.06
CA SER A 106 -4.68 4.10 10.65
C SER A 106 -5.23 2.69 10.41
N VAL A 107 -4.64 1.66 11.01
CA VAL A 107 -5.10 0.28 10.92
C VAL A 107 -6.48 0.12 11.54
N ILE A 108 -6.71 0.69 12.73
CA ILE A 108 -7.99 0.66 13.44
C ILE A 108 -9.08 1.33 12.60
N ILE A 109 -8.83 2.54 12.09
CA ILE A 109 -9.79 3.26 11.23
C ILE A 109 -10.19 2.39 10.04
N ARG A 110 -9.21 1.81 9.34
CA ARG A 110 -9.50 1.00 8.14
C ARG A 110 -10.22 -0.31 8.46
N LEU A 111 -9.91 -0.97 9.57
CA LEU A 111 -10.61 -2.19 10.00
C LEU A 111 -12.04 -1.91 10.46
N GLU A 112 -12.26 -0.83 11.21
CA GLU A 112 -13.55 -0.55 11.86
C GLU A 112 -14.55 0.11 10.92
N HIS A 113 -14.08 0.98 10.03
CA HIS A 113 -14.93 1.83 9.20
C HIS A 113 -14.74 1.60 7.70
N GLY A 114 -13.90 0.64 7.32
CA GLY A 114 -13.67 0.29 5.93
C GLY A 114 -12.97 1.39 5.12
N PRO A 115 -12.98 1.26 3.78
CA PRO A 115 -12.37 2.24 2.87
C PRO A 115 -13.01 3.64 3.00
N SER A 116 -14.33 3.71 3.18
CA SER A 116 -15.06 4.97 3.33
C SER A 116 -14.66 5.73 4.59
N GLY A 117 -14.45 5.02 5.71
CA GLY A 117 -13.95 5.63 6.93
C GLY A 117 -12.50 6.10 6.83
N ALA A 118 -11.66 5.39 6.07
CA ALA A 118 -10.32 5.86 5.76
C ALA A 118 -10.35 7.15 4.93
N GLU A 119 -11.21 7.23 3.92
CA GLU A 119 -11.39 8.43 3.11
C GLU A 119 -11.91 9.62 3.94
N GLU A 120 -12.94 9.40 4.75
CA GLU A 120 -13.48 10.43 5.65
C GLU A 120 -12.42 10.92 6.63
N ALA A 121 -11.68 10.01 7.27
CA ALA A 121 -10.62 10.36 8.21
C ALA A 121 -9.48 11.15 7.53
N PHE A 122 -9.12 10.78 6.29
CA PHE A 122 -8.08 11.47 5.53
C PHE A 122 -8.46 12.91 5.21
N PHE A 123 -9.64 13.14 4.62
CA PHE A 123 -10.04 14.46 4.13
C PHE A 123 -10.72 15.34 5.18
N LYS A 124 -11.52 14.75 6.06
CA LYS A 124 -12.39 15.48 7.00
C LYS A 124 -12.02 15.25 8.46
N GLY A 125 -11.29 14.17 8.77
CA GLY A 125 -10.92 13.83 10.13
C GLY A 125 -9.98 14.87 10.76
N GLU A 126 -10.30 15.27 11.99
CA GLU A 126 -9.44 16.03 12.90
C GLU A 126 -8.42 15.10 13.56
N ILE A 127 -7.62 14.43 12.75
CA ILE A 127 -6.59 13.48 13.19
C ILE A 127 -5.20 13.97 12.79
N HIS A 128 -4.18 13.46 13.49
CA HIS A 128 -2.80 13.87 13.26
C HIS A 128 -2.38 13.59 11.80
N PRO A 129 -1.67 14.51 11.11
CA PRO A 129 -1.28 14.34 9.71
C PRO A 129 -0.55 13.02 9.40
N ILE A 130 0.29 12.55 10.31
CA ILE A 130 0.99 11.27 10.14
C ILE A 130 0.04 10.06 10.14
N VAL A 131 -1.13 10.14 10.79
CA VAL A 131 -2.18 9.12 10.69
C VAL A 131 -2.78 9.15 9.28
N LYS A 132 -3.04 10.35 8.74
CA LYS A 132 -3.54 10.52 7.36
C LYS A 132 -2.58 9.92 6.34
N THR A 133 -1.27 10.15 6.50
CA THR A 133 -0.25 9.49 5.69
C THR A 133 -0.32 7.97 5.84
N ASN A 134 -0.38 7.44 7.07
CA ASN A 134 -0.43 6.00 7.31
C ASN A 134 -1.72 5.32 6.80
N LEU A 135 -2.84 6.05 6.65
CA LEU A 135 -4.03 5.52 5.98
C LEU A 135 -3.74 5.09 4.54
N LEU A 136 -2.85 5.81 3.83
CA LEU A 136 -2.41 5.39 2.50
C LEU A 136 -1.38 4.25 2.56
N TYR A 137 -0.48 4.25 3.54
CA TYR A 137 0.54 3.18 3.69
C TYR A 137 -0.07 1.82 4.03
N ASN A 138 -1.26 1.79 4.62
CA ASN A 138 -2.00 0.55 4.83
C ASN A 138 -2.12 -0.28 3.53
N TYR A 139 -2.23 0.39 2.40
CA TYR A 139 -2.38 -0.22 1.08
C TYR A 139 -1.08 -0.68 0.43
N SER A 140 0.08 -0.40 1.05
CA SER A 140 1.37 -0.99 0.64
C SER A 140 1.61 -2.36 1.31
N SER A 141 0.56 -3.00 1.82
CA SER A 141 0.59 -4.32 2.44
C SER A 141 -0.15 -5.35 1.59
N HIS A 142 -0.22 -6.60 2.03
CA HIS A 142 -0.95 -7.68 1.35
C HIS A 142 -2.46 -7.55 1.56
N MET A 143 -3.05 -6.36 1.38
CA MET A 143 -4.49 -6.18 1.50
C MET A 143 -5.21 -6.67 0.25
N VAL A 144 -6.36 -7.33 0.44
CA VAL A 144 -7.30 -7.56 -0.65
C VAL A 144 -8.06 -6.26 -0.91
N PHE A 145 -7.94 -5.71 -2.12
CA PHE A 145 -8.54 -4.43 -2.48
C PHE A 145 -10.01 -4.54 -2.88
N THR A 146 -10.83 -3.55 -2.45
CA THR A 146 -12.16 -3.29 -3.00
C THR A 146 -12.18 -2.09 -3.96
N SER A 147 -13.29 -1.87 -4.68
CA SER A 147 -13.52 -0.67 -5.52
C SER A 147 -13.27 0.63 -4.76
N GLU A 148 -13.77 0.70 -3.53
CA GLU A 148 -13.69 1.87 -2.68
C GLU A 148 -12.26 2.09 -2.16
N ASP A 149 -11.48 1.02 -1.95
CA ASP A 149 -10.06 1.13 -1.58
C ASP A 149 -9.25 1.82 -2.68
N VAL A 150 -9.42 1.37 -3.93
CA VAL A 150 -8.68 1.97 -5.05
C VAL A 150 -9.17 3.39 -5.33
N GLN A 151 -10.46 3.66 -5.14
CA GLN A 151 -11.00 5.02 -5.21
C GLN A 151 -10.37 5.94 -4.16
N PHE A 152 -10.25 5.48 -2.91
CA PHE A 152 -9.57 6.21 -1.85
C PHE A 152 -8.11 6.50 -2.20
N ILE A 153 -7.37 5.50 -2.68
CA ILE A 153 -5.96 5.65 -3.07
C ILE A 153 -5.79 6.72 -4.15
N ILE A 154 -6.62 6.70 -5.18
CA ILE A 154 -6.59 7.72 -6.24
C ILE A 154 -6.91 9.10 -5.68
N ASN A 155 -7.93 9.23 -4.82
CA ASN A 155 -8.30 10.52 -4.24
C ASN A 155 -7.17 11.06 -3.35
N ALA A 156 -6.55 10.21 -2.53
CA ALA A 156 -5.43 10.59 -1.69
C ALA A 156 -4.21 11.01 -2.53
N LEU A 157 -3.86 10.26 -3.58
CA LEU A 157 -2.77 10.62 -4.49
C LEU A 157 -3.03 11.95 -5.21
N GLU A 158 -4.24 12.19 -5.70
CA GLU A 158 -4.65 13.47 -6.28
C GLU A 158 -4.44 14.62 -5.29
N ALA A 159 -4.84 14.44 -4.02
CA ALA A 159 -4.62 15.42 -2.96
C ALA A 159 -3.13 15.72 -2.76
N TYR A 160 -2.26 14.70 -2.78
CA TYR A 160 -0.81 14.90 -2.72
C TYR A 160 -0.29 15.64 -3.96
N VAL A 161 -0.67 15.23 -5.16
CA VAL A 161 -0.21 15.87 -6.41
C VAL A 161 -0.58 17.36 -6.45
N HIS A 162 -1.79 17.71 -6.00
CA HIS A 162 -2.25 19.10 -5.93
C HIS A 162 -1.86 19.82 -4.63
N LYS A 163 -1.30 19.12 -3.64
CA LYS A 163 -1.03 19.63 -2.28
C LYS A 163 -2.26 20.36 -1.70
N SER A 164 -3.43 19.72 -1.82
CA SER A 164 -4.72 20.34 -1.50
C SER A 164 -4.89 20.65 -0.01
N GLU A 165 -4.15 19.96 0.86
CA GLU A 165 -4.21 20.14 2.31
C GLU A 165 -3.06 21.01 2.84
N ALA A 166 -3.36 21.89 3.80
CA ALA A 166 -2.37 22.81 4.38
C ALA A 166 -1.16 22.11 5.02
N TRP A 167 -1.36 20.91 5.58
CA TRP A 167 -0.27 20.13 6.18
C TRP A 167 0.65 19.51 5.12
N MET A 168 0.14 19.17 3.93
CA MET A 168 0.94 18.63 2.82
C MET A 168 1.94 19.66 2.27
N GLN A 169 1.58 20.94 2.31
CA GLN A 169 2.45 22.02 1.86
C GLN A 169 3.72 22.17 2.73
N LYS A 170 3.67 21.68 3.97
CA LYS A 170 4.77 21.74 4.93
C LYS A 170 5.65 20.48 4.94
N MET A 171 5.29 19.45 4.15
CA MET A 171 6.05 18.21 4.09
C MET A 171 7.41 18.42 3.43
N LYS A 172 8.41 17.68 3.90
CA LYS A 172 9.70 17.60 3.21
C LYS A 172 9.51 16.87 1.88
N LYS A 173 10.38 17.17 0.93
CA LYS A 173 10.34 16.57 -0.41
C LYS A 173 10.39 15.05 -0.35
N ASP A 174 11.35 14.49 0.39
CA ASP A 174 11.56 13.05 0.45
C ASP A 174 10.37 12.33 1.07
N ASP A 175 9.81 12.87 2.18
CA ASP A 175 8.60 12.32 2.80
C ASP A 175 7.42 12.35 1.82
N TYR A 176 7.23 13.48 1.13
CA TYR A 176 6.16 13.66 0.15
C TYR A 176 6.27 12.69 -1.05
N GLU A 177 7.48 12.49 -1.57
CA GLU A 177 7.74 11.57 -2.67
C GLU A 177 7.53 10.11 -2.25
N ASP A 178 7.96 9.73 -1.03
CA ASP A 178 7.73 8.39 -0.49
C ASP A 178 6.23 8.08 -0.40
N VAL A 179 5.40 9.02 0.06
CA VAL A 179 3.94 8.79 0.12
C VAL A 179 3.33 8.57 -1.27
N ILE A 180 3.75 9.37 -2.26
CA ILE A 180 3.27 9.18 -3.64
C ILE A 180 3.70 7.81 -4.16
N ILE A 181 4.96 7.41 -3.96
CA ILE A 181 5.45 6.10 -4.37
C ILE A 181 4.62 4.98 -3.73
N LYS A 182 4.32 5.08 -2.43
CA LYS A 182 3.51 4.06 -1.73
C LYS A 182 2.09 3.96 -2.26
N GLY A 183 1.45 5.08 -2.59
CA GLY A 183 0.15 5.05 -3.25
C GLY A 183 0.20 4.44 -4.65
N LEU A 184 1.25 4.71 -5.42
CA LEU A 184 1.45 4.11 -6.75
C LEU A 184 1.74 2.60 -6.67
N GLU A 185 2.54 2.16 -5.70
CA GLU A 185 2.79 0.74 -5.42
C GLU A 185 1.49 0.00 -5.03
N ALA A 186 0.60 0.67 -4.30
CA ALA A 186 -0.72 0.12 -3.99
C ALA A 186 -1.58 -0.05 -5.25
N LEU A 187 -1.58 0.93 -6.16
CA LEU A 187 -2.27 0.82 -7.45
C LEU A 187 -1.67 -0.28 -8.32
N TRP A 188 -0.34 -0.42 -8.33
CA TRP A 188 0.33 -1.52 -9.01
C TRP A 188 -0.09 -2.86 -8.42
N SER A 189 -0.04 -3.03 -7.09
CA SER A 189 -0.47 -4.27 -6.42
C SER A 189 -1.93 -4.62 -6.76
N ALA A 190 -2.83 -3.64 -6.71
CA ALA A 190 -4.23 -3.83 -7.11
C ALA A 190 -4.38 -4.25 -8.58
N SER A 191 -3.50 -3.80 -9.46
CA SER A 191 -3.47 -4.19 -10.87
C SER A 191 -2.96 -5.62 -11.11
N GLU A 192 -2.21 -6.20 -10.17
CA GLU A 192 -1.69 -7.57 -10.26
C GLU A 192 -2.64 -8.61 -9.66
N GLU A 193 -3.34 -8.27 -8.57
CA GLU A 193 -4.13 -9.25 -7.81
C GLU A 193 -5.48 -9.60 -8.45
N SER A 194 -5.87 -8.97 -9.56
CA SER A 194 -7.20 -9.14 -10.11
C SER A 194 -7.35 -8.55 -11.52
N ASN A 195 -8.32 -9.06 -12.28
CA ASN A 195 -8.90 -8.35 -13.44
C ASN A 195 -9.64 -7.06 -13.01
N PHE A 196 -9.40 -6.53 -11.82
CA PHE A 196 -10.13 -5.42 -11.22
C PHE A 196 -10.09 -4.19 -12.10
N PHE A 197 -8.92 -3.86 -12.65
CA PHE A 197 -8.79 -2.69 -13.54
C PHE A 197 -9.76 -2.84 -14.72
N SER A 198 -9.87 -4.04 -15.32
CA SER A 198 -10.80 -4.31 -16.42
C SER A 198 -12.29 -4.16 -16.07
N MET A 199 -12.65 -4.19 -14.77
CA MET A 199 -14.02 -4.04 -14.27
C MET A 199 -14.37 -2.59 -13.89
N LEU A 200 -13.42 -1.65 -13.97
CA LEU A 200 -13.64 -0.26 -13.59
C LEU A 200 -14.38 0.53 -14.67
N ASN A 201 -15.12 1.55 -14.23
CA ASN A 201 -15.87 2.41 -15.13
C ASN A 201 -14.97 3.47 -15.81
N LYS A 202 -15.48 4.07 -16.89
CA LYS A 202 -14.77 5.10 -17.68
C LYS A 202 -14.23 6.27 -16.84
N LYS A 203 -15.02 6.76 -15.88
CA LYS A 203 -14.66 7.90 -15.03
C LYS A 203 -13.41 7.59 -14.20
N PHE A 204 -13.28 6.35 -13.73
CA PHE A 204 -12.12 5.91 -12.98
C PHE A 204 -10.86 5.92 -13.85
N TYR A 205 -10.95 5.39 -15.07
CA TYR A 205 -9.83 5.41 -16.01
C TYR A 205 -9.38 6.83 -16.36
N GLU A 206 -10.32 7.74 -16.62
CA GLU A 206 -10.00 9.15 -16.91
C GLU A 206 -9.24 9.79 -15.75
N LYS A 207 -9.67 9.55 -14.50
CA LYS A 207 -9.01 10.07 -13.31
C LYS A 207 -7.61 9.49 -13.12
N LEU A 208 -7.44 8.19 -13.34
CA LEU A 208 -6.14 7.53 -13.24
C LEU A 208 -5.17 8.03 -14.32
N VAL A 209 -5.65 8.23 -15.55
CA VAL A 209 -4.88 8.79 -16.67
C VAL A 209 -4.41 10.20 -16.35
N GLU A 210 -5.32 11.04 -15.85
CA GLU A 210 -4.99 12.41 -15.45
C GLU A 210 -3.92 12.42 -14.36
N LEU A 211 -4.16 11.68 -13.27
CA LEU A 211 -3.24 11.57 -12.15
C LEU A 211 -1.87 11.07 -12.57
N GLY A 212 -1.81 9.94 -13.30
CA GLY A 212 -0.56 9.37 -13.79
C GLY A 212 0.19 10.32 -14.71
N SER A 213 -0.51 10.99 -15.63
CA SER A 213 0.08 11.99 -16.53
C SER A 213 0.67 13.17 -15.78
N GLN A 214 0.00 13.65 -14.73
CA GLN A 214 0.50 14.74 -13.89
C GLN A 214 1.78 14.31 -13.16
N ILE A 215 1.78 13.14 -12.51
CA ILE A 215 2.96 12.61 -11.81
C ILE A 215 4.15 12.42 -12.75
N LEU A 216 3.92 11.89 -13.96
CA LEU A 216 4.98 11.72 -14.96
C LEU A 216 5.63 13.04 -15.39
N LYS A 217 4.89 14.16 -15.37
CA LYS A 217 5.39 15.51 -15.63
C LYS A 217 6.10 16.14 -14.42
N MET A 218 5.84 15.66 -13.21
CA MET A 218 6.46 16.19 -12.00
C MET A 218 7.96 15.89 -11.96
N LYS A 219 8.70 16.76 -11.25
CA LYS A 219 10.06 16.49 -10.80
C LYS A 219 9.99 15.64 -9.53
N ILE A 220 9.80 14.35 -9.74
CA ILE A 220 9.73 13.30 -8.72
C ILE A 220 10.82 12.25 -8.97
N ASP A 221 11.11 11.43 -7.96
CA ASP A 221 11.96 10.24 -8.06
C ASP A 221 11.58 9.39 -9.29
N SER A 222 12.59 8.84 -9.98
CA SER A 222 12.38 8.06 -11.20
C SER A 222 11.59 6.78 -10.95
N TYR A 223 11.71 6.20 -9.75
CA TYR A 223 10.99 5.00 -9.36
C TYR A 223 9.47 5.20 -9.42
N ALA A 224 8.96 6.38 -9.03
CA ALA A 224 7.53 6.69 -9.17
C ALA A 224 7.07 6.59 -10.65
N LYS A 225 7.92 7.00 -11.59
CA LYS A 225 7.62 6.93 -13.04
C LYS A 225 7.75 5.50 -13.57
N GLU A 226 8.67 4.71 -13.03
CA GLU A 226 8.78 3.28 -13.31
C GLU A 226 7.50 2.56 -12.88
N VAL A 227 7.02 2.79 -11.66
CA VAL A 227 5.79 2.17 -11.14
C VAL A 227 4.58 2.52 -12.03
N ILE A 228 4.41 3.78 -12.43
CA ILE A 228 3.37 4.17 -13.40
C ILE A 228 3.51 3.42 -14.71
N SER A 229 4.73 3.30 -15.24
CA SER A 229 4.98 2.54 -16.47
C SER A 229 4.58 1.08 -16.30
N ILE A 230 4.86 0.47 -15.14
CA ILE A 230 4.58 -0.94 -14.88
C ILE A 230 3.07 -1.21 -14.83
N PHE A 231 2.29 -0.45 -14.06
CA PHE A 231 0.85 -0.73 -13.94
C PHE A 231 0.03 -0.23 -15.12
N ALA A 232 0.55 0.69 -15.95
CA ALA A 232 -0.14 1.18 -17.15
C ALA A 232 -0.59 0.05 -18.09
N LYS A 233 0.20 -1.02 -18.20
CA LYS A 233 -0.12 -2.19 -19.03
C LYS A 233 -1.39 -2.92 -18.59
N ALA A 234 -1.86 -2.72 -17.37
CA ALA A 234 -3.11 -3.29 -16.87
C ALA A 234 -4.35 -2.53 -17.36
N LEU A 235 -4.20 -1.32 -17.89
CA LEU A 235 -5.28 -0.52 -18.47
C LEU A 235 -5.59 -0.98 -19.91
N SER A 236 -6.74 -0.54 -20.44
CA SER A 236 -6.98 -0.67 -21.89
C SER A 236 -6.00 0.22 -22.66
N PRO A 237 -5.59 -0.18 -23.89
CA PRO A 237 -4.56 0.53 -24.66
C PRO A 237 -4.80 2.04 -24.78
N GLN A 238 -6.03 2.45 -25.06
CA GLN A 238 -6.41 3.87 -25.16
C GLN A 238 -6.02 4.67 -23.92
N TYR A 239 -6.34 4.18 -22.71
CA TYR A 239 -6.02 4.89 -21.47
C TYR A 239 -4.55 4.77 -21.11
N ALA A 240 -3.94 3.59 -21.34
CA ALA A 240 -2.52 3.39 -21.08
C ALA A 240 -1.65 4.35 -21.90
N TYR A 241 -1.88 4.48 -23.20
CA TYR A 241 -1.13 5.41 -24.04
C TYR A 241 -1.36 6.87 -23.64
N ALA A 242 -2.61 7.24 -23.32
CA ALA A 242 -2.92 8.58 -22.85
C ALA A 242 -2.18 8.92 -21.55
N MET A 243 -2.09 7.96 -20.62
CA MET A 243 -1.35 8.14 -19.36
C MET A 243 0.15 8.24 -19.59
N LEU A 244 0.72 7.43 -20.50
CA LEU A 244 2.16 7.33 -20.73
C LEU A 244 2.73 8.40 -21.68
N GLU A 245 1.88 9.13 -22.43
CA GLU A 245 2.29 10.18 -23.38
C GLU A 245 3.42 11.08 -22.86
N PRO A 246 3.41 11.57 -21.60
CA PRO A 246 4.41 12.53 -21.14
C PRO A 246 5.84 12.02 -21.24
N ILE A 247 6.06 10.71 -21.17
CA ILE A 247 7.39 10.07 -21.19
C ILE A 247 7.68 9.29 -22.48
N MET A 248 6.73 9.22 -23.41
CA MET A 248 6.91 8.59 -24.72
C MET A 248 7.84 9.41 -25.65
N ASN A 249 8.08 8.91 -26.87
CA ASN A 249 8.85 9.59 -27.92
C ASN A 249 10.29 9.96 -27.50
N GLY A 250 10.95 9.05 -26.79
CA GLY A 250 12.34 9.20 -26.36
C GLY A 250 12.55 10.15 -25.17
N ARG A 251 11.48 10.60 -24.50
CA ARG A 251 11.57 11.46 -23.30
C ARG A 251 12.00 10.68 -22.05
N ALA A 252 11.65 9.40 -21.94
CA ALA A 252 12.11 8.50 -20.87
C ALA A 252 13.60 8.14 -20.99
N LYS A 253 14.28 7.97 -19.84
CA LYS A 253 15.68 7.57 -19.74
C LYS A 253 15.87 6.50 -18.66
N GLY A 254 16.98 5.79 -18.69
CA GLY A 254 17.35 4.82 -17.65
C GLY A 254 16.31 3.70 -17.50
N ASP A 255 16.02 3.33 -16.26
CA ASP A 255 15.08 2.23 -15.96
C ASP A 255 13.63 2.58 -16.31
N VAL A 256 13.23 3.87 -16.21
CA VAL A 256 11.93 4.35 -16.71
C VAL A 256 11.73 3.98 -18.18
N ARG A 257 12.78 4.12 -19.02
CA ARG A 257 12.70 3.76 -20.44
C ARG A 257 12.51 2.25 -20.61
N LYS A 258 13.22 1.43 -19.84
CA LYS A 258 13.12 -0.04 -19.92
C LYS A 258 11.72 -0.52 -19.56
N GLU A 259 11.14 0.01 -18.48
CA GLU A 259 9.78 -0.37 -18.08
C GLU A 259 8.72 0.18 -19.04
N LEU A 260 8.90 1.40 -19.58
CA LEU A 260 8.05 1.93 -20.64
C LEU A 260 8.06 1.03 -21.89
N GLU A 261 9.23 0.64 -22.38
CA GLU A 261 9.36 -0.23 -23.56
C GLU A 261 8.66 -1.58 -23.35
N LYS A 262 8.85 -2.22 -22.17
CA LYS A 262 8.15 -3.47 -21.82
C LYS A 262 6.63 -3.30 -21.79
N SER A 263 6.14 -2.22 -21.19
CA SER A 263 4.70 -1.97 -21.11
C SER A 263 4.09 -1.67 -22.48
N LEU A 264 4.78 -0.92 -23.35
CA LEU A 264 4.31 -0.66 -24.71
C LEU A 264 4.21 -1.93 -25.55
N LEU A 265 5.15 -2.87 -25.41
CA LEU A 265 5.07 -4.17 -26.10
C LEU A 265 3.81 -4.94 -25.70
N ILE A 266 3.52 -5.02 -24.40
CA ILE A 266 2.31 -5.70 -23.89
C ILE A 266 1.03 -5.00 -24.37
N LEU A 267 1.03 -3.67 -24.47
CA LEU A 267 -0.12 -2.92 -24.97
C LEU A 267 -0.36 -3.17 -26.46
N GLN A 268 0.70 -3.28 -27.27
CA GLN A 268 0.60 -3.60 -28.70
C GLN A 268 0.06 -5.01 -28.94
N GLU A 269 0.44 -5.98 -28.09
CA GLU A 269 -0.13 -7.33 -28.13
C GLU A 269 -1.64 -7.30 -27.86
N LYS A 270 -2.08 -6.53 -26.86
CA LYS A 270 -3.51 -6.36 -26.52
C LYS A 270 -4.35 -5.70 -27.60
N GLU A 271 -3.76 -4.88 -28.48
CA GLU A 271 -4.48 -4.28 -29.62
C GLU A 271 -4.73 -5.26 -30.76
N GLN A 272 -4.08 -6.43 -30.74
CA GLN A 272 -4.19 -7.47 -31.76
C GLN A 272 -5.16 -8.60 -31.38
N GLU A 273 -5.65 -8.61 -30.13
CA GLU A 273 -6.66 -9.54 -29.59
C GLU A 273 -8.09 -9.02 -29.78
#